data_AF-A0A6B2CSX9-F1
#
_entry.id   AF-A0A6B2CSX9-F1
#
_cell.length_a   1.000
_cell.length_b   1.000
_cell.length_c   1.000
_cell.angle_alpha   90.00
_cell.angle_beta   90.00
_cell.angle_gamma   90.00
#
_symmetry.space_group_name_H-M   'P 1'
#
loop_
_entity.id
_entity.type
_entity.pdbx_description
1 polymer ?
#
loop_
_entity_poly.entity_id
_entity_poly.type
_entity_poly.pdbx_seq_one_letter_code
_entity_poly.pdbx_strand_id
1 'polypeptide(L)'
;MVDLLPLPVLTSAQDGGFPSRDDRWALVERFIRDKGLANHQIKSFNDFLDKKLPKIVEEFKVVETEIKGLKIVLERLEVGWPRIKESDGSESLIYPMEARLRNATYSAPMYLTATLYVDDEPYVTETFYIGELPIMVKSKRCNLTRLKPGEYVKKFEDVQDFGGYFIINGSERVIISQEDLVADRPIYDKGDKPSVRYLAKTISTGIGYRSTLTVELGRDGVLYATLSAMPVKIPFPIYMKALGLETDEDVVKAVSDDPEVQKELLPSLIAANQIAITREDALDFIGGKVAVGQPKPIRIERALQLLDRYFLPHLGTVVPDEKKQQEIRLKKALMLGQIVKGLVELHLGRRKPDDKDHVANKRVRLVGDLMTQLFRTVFKQFLQELKSQLEKYYARGRIPHIQTIVRPDIITERVRQALATGNWVGGKTGVSQILDRTNYLSTLSYLRRAVSSLSRTQPHFEARDLHPTQWGRLCAVETPEGQNVGLVKNLALLAEVTTGVDEDEVEQLLLNLGVVPVLKAREEGVGGAEVYLNGRLIGIHPSPEELVNTVRGLRRQGK
;
A
#
# COMPACT_ATOMS: atom_id res chain seq x y z
N MET A 1 -1.36 20.22 32.19
CA MET A 1 -1.33 21.43 31.35
C MET A 1 0.06 22.00 31.51
N VAL A 2 0.93 21.79 30.53
CA VAL A 2 2.21 22.53 30.44
C VAL A 2 1.87 23.77 29.63
N ASP A 3 2.15 24.93 30.20
CA ASP A 3 1.71 26.26 29.75
C ASP A 3 1.59 26.41 28.23
N LEU A 4 0.37 26.68 27.80
CA LEU A 4 -0.04 26.98 26.43
C LEU A 4 0.24 28.47 26.09
N LEU A 5 1.29 29.07 26.65
CA LEU A 5 1.74 30.34 26.12
C LEU A 5 2.39 30.06 24.75
N PRO A 6 1.94 30.73 23.66
CA PRO A 6 2.67 30.67 22.40
C PRO A 6 4.09 31.17 22.70
N LEU A 7 5.10 30.37 22.35
CA LEU A 7 6.48 30.85 22.35
C LEU A 7 6.50 32.14 21.53
N PRO A 8 7.11 33.23 22.03
CA PRO A 8 7.19 34.47 21.27
C PRO A 8 7.81 34.16 19.92
N VAL A 9 7.09 34.49 18.84
CA VAL A 9 7.66 34.47 17.51
C VAL A 9 8.71 35.57 17.52
N LEU A 10 9.98 35.19 17.72
CA LEU A 10 11.10 36.09 17.64
C LEU A 10 11.11 36.66 16.22
N THR A 11 10.69 37.92 16.08
CA THR A 11 10.78 38.63 14.81
C THR A 11 12.24 38.96 14.59
N SER A 12 12.79 38.56 13.43
CA SER A 12 14.15 38.93 13.06
C SER A 12 14.30 40.44 13.18
N ALA A 13 15.30 40.91 13.93
CA ALA A 13 15.50 42.33 14.23
C ALA A 13 15.85 43.21 13.01
N GLN A 14 15.75 42.69 11.78
CA GLN A 14 15.94 43.42 10.54
C GLN A 14 14.98 42.86 9.48
N ASP A 15 14.17 43.73 8.89
CA ASP A 15 13.29 43.41 7.76
C ASP A 15 14.11 42.77 6.63
N GLY A 16 13.95 41.46 6.43
CA GLY A 16 14.59 40.69 5.35
C GLY A 16 15.75 39.76 5.75
N GLY A 17 16.13 39.69 7.02
CA GLY A 17 17.16 38.76 7.50
C GLY A 17 16.69 37.30 7.60
N PHE A 18 17.55 36.33 7.28
CA PHE A 18 17.29 34.92 7.58
C PHE A 18 17.17 34.73 9.11
N PRO A 19 16.24 33.90 9.63
CA PRO A 19 15.99 33.80 11.08
C PRO A 19 17.25 33.43 11.87
N SER A 20 17.37 33.99 13.08
CA SER A 20 18.50 33.73 13.97
C SER A 20 18.61 32.23 14.31
N ARG A 21 19.72 31.82 14.93
CA ARG A 21 19.84 30.43 15.42
C ARG A 21 18.72 30.11 16.43
N ASP A 22 18.42 31.04 17.32
CA ASP A 22 17.45 30.87 18.39
C ASP A 22 16.02 30.85 17.85
N ASP A 23 15.72 31.71 16.86
CA ASP A 23 14.42 31.72 16.17
C ASP A 23 14.17 30.37 15.48
N ARG A 24 15.20 29.82 14.82
CA ARG A 24 15.13 28.50 14.17
C ARG A 24 14.96 27.38 15.18
N TRP A 25 15.61 27.47 16.34
CA TRP A 25 15.44 26.49 17.41
C TRP A 25 14.02 26.53 17.98
N ALA A 26 13.45 27.71 18.19
CA ALA A 26 12.07 27.87 18.64
C ALA A 26 11.07 27.20 17.67
N LEU A 27 11.32 27.32 16.35
CA LEU A 27 10.52 26.60 15.34
C LEU A 27 10.65 25.08 15.44
N VAL A 28 11.86 24.57 15.68
CA VAL A 28 12.11 23.13 15.87
C VAL A 28 11.45 22.62 17.15
N GLU A 29 11.57 23.36 18.25
CA GLU A 29 10.91 23.03 19.51
C GLU A 29 9.39 22.99 19.34
N ARG A 30 8.82 23.98 18.65
CA ARG A 30 7.40 24.02 18.33
C ARG A 30 6.97 22.83 17.48
N PHE A 31 7.75 22.48 16.46
CA PHE A 31 7.49 21.30 15.63
C PHE A 31 7.46 20.02 16.47
N ILE A 32 8.44 19.83 17.35
CA ILE A 32 8.52 18.65 18.23
C ILE A 32 7.33 18.61 19.20
N ARG A 33 6.95 19.76 19.78
CA ARG A 33 5.82 19.85 20.70
C ARG A 33 4.48 19.55 20.03
N ASP A 34 4.27 20.03 18.81
CA ASP A 34 3.00 19.87 18.09
C ASP A 34 2.89 18.50 17.41
N LYS A 35 3.97 18.01 16.79
CA LYS A 35 3.97 16.75 16.04
C LYS A 35 4.26 15.54 16.92
N GLY A 36 5.10 15.71 17.94
CA GLY A 36 5.63 14.62 18.78
C GLY A 36 6.73 13.81 18.07
N LEU A 37 7.67 13.26 18.85
CA LEU A 37 8.85 12.55 18.30
C LEU A 37 8.53 11.14 17.76
N ALA A 38 7.57 10.45 18.38
CA ALA A 38 7.18 9.07 18.03
C ALA A 38 5.71 8.94 17.57
N ASN A 39 5.04 10.06 17.35
CA ASN A 39 3.60 10.09 17.08
C ASN A 39 3.22 9.58 15.68
N HIS A 40 4.19 9.43 14.78
CA HIS A 40 3.96 8.93 13.42
C HIS A 40 3.32 7.53 13.42
N GLN A 41 3.68 6.66 14.37
CA GLN A 41 3.05 5.34 14.51
C GLN A 41 1.60 5.45 14.98
N ILE A 42 1.33 6.31 15.96
CA ILE A 42 -0.02 6.53 16.50
C ILE A 42 -0.93 7.13 15.42
N LYS A 43 -0.45 8.16 14.70
CA LYS A 43 -1.16 8.76 13.57
C LYS A 43 -1.48 7.72 12.50
N SER A 44 -0.52 6.86 12.17
CA SER A 44 -0.71 5.77 11.20
C SER A 44 -1.73 4.73 11.67
N PHE A 45 -1.72 4.36 12.95
CA PHE A 45 -2.70 3.42 13.51
C PHE A 45 -4.11 4.04 13.58
N ASN A 46 -4.23 5.33 13.91
CA ASN A 46 -5.50 6.04 13.87
C ASN A 46 -6.07 6.12 12.45
N ASP A 47 -5.22 6.38 11.45
CA ASP A 47 -5.60 6.33 10.02
C ASP A 47 -6.08 4.92 9.61
N PHE A 48 -5.44 3.87 10.14
CA PHE A 48 -5.90 2.50 9.96
C PHE A 48 -7.32 2.29 10.53
N LEU A 49 -7.57 2.74 11.75
CA LEU A 49 -8.88 2.60 12.39
C LEU A 49 -9.98 3.40 11.68
N ASP A 50 -9.70 4.66 11.35
CA ASP A 50 -10.71 5.61 10.85
C ASP A 50 -10.98 5.46 9.35
N LYS A 51 -9.97 5.12 8.55
CA LYS A 51 -10.07 5.08 7.07
C LYS A 51 -9.85 3.70 6.47
N LYS A 52 -8.78 3.01 6.85
CA LYS A 52 -8.40 1.77 6.15
C LYS A 52 -9.27 0.57 6.52
N LEU A 53 -9.69 0.45 7.78
CA LEU A 53 -10.62 -0.60 8.21
C LEU A 53 -11.96 -0.53 7.45
N PRO A 54 -12.65 0.63 7.37
CA PRO A 54 -13.84 0.76 6.54
C PRO A 54 -13.59 0.43 5.06
N LYS A 55 -12.46 0.88 4.49
CA LYS A 55 -12.09 0.53 3.11
C LYS A 55 -11.96 -0.98 2.90
N ILE A 56 -11.40 -1.73 3.84
CA ILE A 56 -11.33 -3.20 3.76
C ILE A 56 -12.74 -3.83 3.78
N VAL A 57 -13.66 -3.30 4.59
CA VAL A 57 -15.04 -3.81 4.61
C VAL A 57 -15.75 -3.56 3.28
N GLU A 58 -15.57 -2.36 2.71
CA GLU A 58 -16.12 -2.01 1.39
C GLU A 58 -15.49 -2.86 0.27
N GLU A 59 -14.19 -3.18 0.36
CA GLU A 59 -13.52 -4.10 -0.58
C GLU A 59 -14.18 -5.49 -0.61
N PHE A 60 -14.69 -5.97 0.52
CA PHE A 60 -15.35 -7.29 0.65
C PHE A 60 -16.87 -7.17 0.88
N LYS A 61 -17.48 -6.06 0.45
CA LYS A 61 -18.88 -5.72 0.75
C LYS A 61 -19.86 -6.85 0.46
N VAL A 62 -19.67 -7.57 -0.66
CA VAL A 62 -20.54 -8.69 -1.04
C VAL A 62 -19.78 -9.99 -0.94
N VAL A 63 -20.27 -10.90 -0.11
CA VAL A 63 -19.80 -12.27 0.01
C VAL A 63 -20.80 -13.18 -0.69
N GLU A 64 -20.51 -13.49 -1.96
CA GLU A 64 -21.34 -14.38 -2.76
C GLU A 64 -21.08 -15.85 -2.41
N THR A 65 -22.16 -16.61 -2.22
CA THR A 65 -22.10 -18.06 -2.05
C THR A 65 -22.19 -18.79 -3.39
N GLU A 66 -21.87 -20.08 -3.42
CA GLU A 66 -22.11 -20.92 -4.61
C GLU A 66 -23.61 -21.18 -4.85
N ILE A 67 -24.45 -20.93 -3.84
CA ILE A 67 -25.89 -21.13 -3.89
C ILE A 67 -26.54 -19.85 -4.43
N LYS A 68 -27.29 -19.99 -5.53
CA LYS A 68 -27.98 -18.85 -6.17
C LYS A 68 -28.97 -18.21 -5.19
N GLY A 69 -28.96 -16.88 -5.11
CA GLY A 69 -29.83 -16.09 -4.24
C GLY A 69 -29.35 -15.95 -2.79
N LEU A 70 -28.28 -16.65 -2.38
CA LEU A 70 -27.73 -16.59 -1.03
C LEU A 70 -26.44 -15.76 -1.01
N LYS A 71 -26.46 -14.61 -0.32
CA LYS A 71 -25.30 -13.71 -0.19
C LYS A 71 -25.31 -12.99 1.15
N ILE A 72 -24.13 -12.59 1.61
CA ILE A 72 -23.98 -11.72 2.78
C ILE A 72 -23.48 -10.37 2.30
N VAL A 73 -24.17 -9.30 2.67
CA VAL A 73 -23.75 -7.92 2.41
C VAL A 73 -23.24 -7.31 3.71
N LEU A 74 -21.95 -6.99 3.75
CA LEU A 74 -21.30 -6.32 4.87
C LEU A 74 -21.63 -4.82 4.82
N GLU A 75 -21.99 -4.25 5.97
CA GLU A 75 -22.38 -2.84 6.04
C GLU A 75 -21.36 -2.00 6.80
N ARG A 76 -21.04 -2.39 8.03
CA ARG A 76 -20.22 -1.56 8.92
C ARG A 76 -19.45 -2.40 9.92
N LEU A 77 -18.18 -2.03 10.12
CA LEU A 77 -17.33 -2.54 11.18
C LEU A 77 -17.13 -1.47 12.24
N GLU A 78 -17.38 -1.83 13.50
CA GLU A 78 -17.14 -0.99 14.66
C GLU A 78 -16.10 -1.61 15.59
N VAL A 79 -15.13 -0.80 16.02
CA VAL A 79 -14.16 -1.17 17.05
C VAL A 79 -14.58 -0.52 18.37
N GLY A 80 -14.79 -1.35 19.38
CA GLY A 80 -15.17 -0.93 20.73
C GLY A 80 -14.01 -0.32 21.52
N TRP A 81 -14.08 -0.48 22.84
CA TRP A 81 -13.05 -0.03 23.78
C TRP A 81 -12.36 -1.20 24.46
N PRO A 82 -11.09 -1.05 24.85
CA PRO A 82 -10.38 -2.13 25.51
C PRO A 82 -11.09 -2.62 26.77
N ARG A 83 -11.38 -3.91 26.81
CA ARG A 83 -12.08 -4.58 27.91
C ARG A 83 -11.45 -5.95 28.18
N ILE A 84 -11.67 -6.46 29.38
CA ILE A 84 -11.31 -7.82 29.76
C ILE A 84 -12.57 -8.54 30.23
N LYS A 85 -12.67 -9.82 29.84
CA LYS A 85 -13.69 -10.72 30.34
C LYS A 85 -13.11 -11.52 31.49
N GLU A 86 -13.73 -11.40 32.66
CA GLU A 86 -13.33 -12.09 33.87
C GLU A 86 -13.81 -13.55 33.86
N SER A 87 -13.28 -14.37 34.77
CA SER A 87 -13.63 -15.80 34.86
C SER A 87 -15.10 -16.06 35.18
N ASP A 88 -15.77 -15.12 35.84
CA ASP A 88 -17.21 -15.13 36.11
C ASP A 88 -18.06 -14.70 34.90
N GLY A 89 -17.42 -14.33 33.80
CA GLY A 89 -18.06 -13.87 32.56
C GLY A 89 -18.41 -12.39 32.54
N SER A 90 -18.14 -11.64 33.63
CA SER A 90 -18.32 -10.20 33.66
C SER A 90 -17.28 -9.49 32.76
N GLU A 91 -17.65 -8.34 32.22
CA GLU A 91 -16.76 -7.53 31.39
C GLU A 91 -16.45 -6.21 32.08
N SER A 92 -15.16 -5.88 32.15
CA SER A 92 -14.69 -4.62 32.74
C SER A 92 -13.73 -3.90 31.79
N LEU A 93 -13.65 -2.57 31.91
CA LEU A 93 -12.63 -1.81 31.19
C LEU A 93 -11.26 -2.16 31.76
N ILE A 94 -10.30 -2.41 30.87
CA ILE A 94 -8.91 -2.66 31.24
C ILE A 94 -8.04 -1.45 30.92
N TYR A 95 -7.05 -1.16 31.75
CA TYR A 95 -6.01 -0.15 31.49
C TYR A 95 -4.67 -0.80 31.14
N PRO A 96 -3.74 -0.09 30.45
CA PRO A 96 -2.50 -0.69 29.99
C PRO A 96 -1.63 -1.31 31.11
N MET A 97 -1.55 -0.69 32.29
CA MET A 97 -0.86 -1.27 33.45
C MET A 97 -1.50 -2.59 33.91
N GLU A 98 -2.83 -2.66 33.99
CA GLU A 98 -3.53 -3.89 34.37
C GLU A 98 -3.28 -5.01 33.35
N ALA A 99 -3.26 -4.68 32.04
CA ALA A 99 -2.95 -5.65 30.99
C ALA A 99 -1.52 -6.20 31.12
N ARG A 100 -0.55 -5.34 31.46
CA ARG A 100 0.84 -5.74 31.73
C ARG A 100 0.93 -6.70 32.92
N LEU A 101 0.36 -6.33 34.06
CA LEU A 101 0.45 -7.11 35.30
C LEU A 101 -0.27 -8.46 35.23
N ARG A 102 -1.39 -8.53 34.49
CA ARG A 102 -2.22 -9.75 34.39
C ARG A 102 -1.82 -10.68 33.24
N ASN A 103 -0.72 -10.40 32.54
CA ASN A 103 -0.36 -11.09 31.30
C ASN A 103 -1.52 -11.11 30.27
N ALA A 104 -2.35 -10.07 30.26
CA ALA A 104 -3.49 -9.97 29.36
C ALA A 104 -3.09 -9.26 28.06
N THR A 105 -3.92 -9.43 27.03
CA THR A 105 -3.79 -8.66 25.78
C THR A 105 -4.68 -7.44 25.86
N TYR A 106 -4.12 -6.26 25.58
CA TYR A 106 -4.86 -5.00 25.57
C TYR A 106 -5.60 -4.86 24.23
N SER A 107 -6.81 -5.43 24.15
CA SER A 107 -7.63 -5.47 22.95
C SER A 107 -9.03 -4.95 23.18
N ALA A 108 -9.67 -4.53 22.09
CA ALA A 108 -11.06 -4.09 22.04
C ALA A 108 -11.90 -4.99 21.12
N PRO A 109 -13.19 -5.20 21.44
CA PRO A 109 -14.06 -6.03 20.64
C PRO A 109 -14.40 -5.36 19.32
N MET A 110 -14.59 -6.18 18.29
CA MET A 110 -15.06 -5.76 16.98
C MET A 110 -16.46 -6.31 16.72
N TYR A 111 -17.31 -5.44 16.19
CA TYR A 111 -18.68 -5.76 15.80
C TYR A 111 -18.87 -5.48 14.32
N LEU A 112 -19.42 -6.45 13.59
CA LEU A 112 -19.73 -6.34 12.18
C LEU A 112 -21.25 -6.38 12.00
N THR A 113 -21.78 -5.38 11.32
CA THR A 113 -23.16 -5.35 10.84
C THR A 113 -23.19 -5.92 9.43
N ALA A 114 -24.00 -6.94 9.20
CA ALA A 114 -24.20 -7.53 7.88
C ALA A 114 -25.65 -7.96 7.66
N THR A 115 -26.07 -7.91 6.40
CA THR A 115 -27.40 -8.34 5.95
C THR A 115 -27.28 -9.64 5.16
N LEU A 116 -27.98 -10.67 5.63
CA LEU A 116 -28.14 -11.93 4.92
C LEU A 116 -29.26 -11.78 3.90
N TYR A 117 -28.99 -12.14 2.65
CA TYR A 117 -29.97 -12.24 1.59
C TYR A 117 -30.25 -13.71 1.28
N VAL A 118 -31.53 -14.05 1.10
CA VAL A 118 -32.01 -15.38 0.71
C VAL A 118 -32.98 -15.16 -0.46
N ASP A 119 -32.80 -15.93 -1.53
CA ASP A 119 -33.53 -15.75 -2.79
C ASP A 119 -33.47 -14.31 -3.33
N ASP A 120 -32.30 -13.66 -3.16
CA ASP A 120 -32.03 -12.25 -3.51
C ASP A 120 -32.83 -11.18 -2.75
N GLU A 121 -33.62 -11.57 -1.75
CA GLU A 121 -34.33 -10.67 -0.85
C GLU A 121 -33.61 -10.54 0.51
N PRO A 122 -33.60 -9.35 1.14
CA PRO A 122 -32.99 -9.17 2.44
C PRO A 122 -33.77 -9.94 3.51
N TYR A 123 -33.13 -10.91 4.14
CA TYR A 123 -33.75 -11.78 5.14
C TYR A 123 -33.57 -11.22 6.57
N VAL A 124 -32.33 -10.94 6.97
CA VAL A 124 -32.04 -10.40 8.31
C VAL A 124 -30.78 -9.54 8.30
N THR A 125 -30.82 -8.41 9.02
CA THR A 125 -29.65 -7.59 9.33
C THR A 125 -29.27 -7.81 10.79
N GLU A 126 -28.04 -8.28 11.02
CA GLU A 126 -27.54 -8.57 12.36
C GLU A 126 -26.21 -7.87 12.61
N THR A 127 -26.03 -7.37 13.84
CA THR A 127 -24.72 -6.92 14.34
C THR A 127 -24.16 -7.98 15.27
N PHE A 128 -23.02 -8.55 14.90
CA PHE A 128 -22.43 -9.67 15.63
C PHE A 128 -20.95 -9.43 15.93
N TYR A 129 -20.48 -10.03 17.02
CA TYR A 129 -19.09 -9.97 17.45
C TYR A 129 -18.20 -10.84 16.55
N ILE A 130 -17.12 -10.27 16.03
CA ILE A 130 -16.21 -10.96 15.09
C ILE A 130 -14.81 -11.23 15.65
N GLY A 131 -14.49 -10.73 16.84
CA GLY A 131 -13.20 -10.94 17.48
C GLY A 131 -12.67 -9.70 18.19
N GLU A 132 -11.47 -9.82 18.71
CA GLU A 132 -10.75 -8.76 19.42
C GLU A 132 -9.65 -8.17 18.53
N LEU A 133 -9.50 -6.84 18.58
CA LEU A 133 -8.43 -6.10 17.94
C LEU A 133 -7.49 -5.50 19.00
N PRO A 134 -6.20 -5.86 19.01
CA PRO A 134 -5.22 -5.19 19.86
C PRO A 134 -5.16 -3.68 19.61
N ILE A 135 -5.26 -2.90 20.68
CA ILE A 135 -5.28 -1.44 20.60
C ILE A 135 -3.92 -0.88 20.98
N MET A 136 -3.43 0.07 20.19
CA MET A 136 -2.16 0.75 20.46
C MET A 136 -2.32 1.72 21.65
N VAL A 137 -1.36 1.70 22.56
CA VAL A 137 -1.31 2.60 23.73
C VAL A 137 -1.19 4.06 23.26
N LYS A 138 -2.00 4.96 23.86
CA LYS A 138 -2.19 6.37 23.47
C LYS A 138 -2.79 6.62 22.08
N SER A 139 -3.27 5.58 21.39
CA SER A 139 -4.10 5.77 20.18
C SER A 139 -5.52 6.25 20.50
N LYS A 140 -6.26 6.69 19.49
CA LYS A 140 -7.62 7.25 19.62
C LYS A 140 -8.59 6.33 20.38
N ARG A 141 -8.44 5.01 20.25
CA ARG A 141 -9.27 3.98 20.91
C ARG A 141 -8.70 3.44 22.23
N CYS A 142 -7.63 4.03 22.75
CA CYS A 142 -7.06 3.64 24.04
C CYS A 142 -7.89 4.23 25.19
N ASN A 143 -8.11 3.47 26.27
CA ASN A 143 -8.82 3.97 27.45
C ASN A 143 -8.11 5.16 28.12
N LEU A 144 -6.79 5.31 27.94
CA LEU A 144 -6.06 6.47 28.47
C LEU A 144 -6.47 7.79 27.83
N THR A 145 -6.81 7.81 26.53
CA THR A 145 -7.17 9.08 25.84
C THR A 145 -8.53 9.63 26.27
N ARG A 146 -9.31 8.86 27.04
CA ARG A 146 -10.54 9.29 27.69
C ARG A 146 -10.30 10.07 28.98
N LEU A 147 -9.08 10.00 29.52
CA LEU A 147 -8.68 10.62 30.78
C LEU A 147 -7.89 11.89 30.51
N LYS A 148 -7.92 12.82 31.48
CA LYS A 148 -6.99 13.96 31.44
C LYS A 148 -5.58 13.45 31.77
N PRO A 149 -4.50 14.08 31.25
CA PRO A 149 -3.13 13.64 31.54
C PRO A 149 -2.81 13.49 33.04
N GLY A 150 -3.35 14.36 33.91
CA GLY A 150 -3.15 14.24 35.36
C GLY A 150 -3.82 13.02 36.01
N GLU A 151 -4.76 12.37 35.33
CA GLU A 151 -5.46 11.17 35.81
C GLU A 151 -4.76 9.88 35.39
N TYR A 152 -3.75 9.96 34.51
CA TYR A 152 -2.96 8.79 34.10
C TYR A 152 -2.25 8.16 35.31
N VAL A 153 -1.78 9.00 36.23
CA VAL A 153 -1.14 8.58 37.48
C VAL A 153 -2.09 7.75 38.34
N LYS A 154 -3.40 8.05 38.34
CA LYS A 154 -4.41 7.26 39.06
C LYS A 154 -4.60 5.85 38.47
N LYS A 155 -4.14 5.65 37.23
CA LYS A 155 -4.12 4.37 36.52
C LYS A 155 -2.71 3.78 36.43
N PHE A 156 -1.78 4.28 37.25
CA PHE A 156 -0.39 3.83 37.30
C PHE A 156 0.38 4.01 35.98
N GLU A 157 0.03 5.05 35.22
CA GLU A 157 0.68 5.40 33.96
C GLU A 157 1.45 6.72 34.07
N ASP A 158 2.60 6.77 33.39
CA ASP A 158 3.36 8.02 33.23
C ASP A 158 2.81 8.86 32.07
N VAL A 159 2.66 10.16 32.32
CA VAL A 159 2.27 11.15 31.32
C VAL A 159 3.33 11.24 30.21
N GLN A 160 4.61 11.08 30.55
CA GLN A 160 5.75 11.23 29.63
C GLN A 160 5.99 10.00 28.74
N ASP A 161 5.31 8.88 28.97
CA ASP A 161 5.43 7.71 28.10
C ASP A 161 5.03 8.07 26.66
N PHE A 162 5.71 7.52 25.66
CA PHE A 162 5.44 7.91 24.28
C PHE A 162 4.18 7.24 23.70
N GLY A 163 3.74 6.11 24.26
CA GLY A 163 2.78 5.22 23.60
C GLY A 163 3.34 4.66 22.29
N GLY A 164 2.45 4.28 21.36
CA GLY A 164 2.89 3.79 20.04
C GLY A 164 3.27 2.31 19.98
N TYR A 165 2.93 1.54 21.02
CA TYR A 165 3.16 0.10 21.14
C TYR A 165 1.87 -0.62 21.55
N PHE A 166 1.89 -1.94 21.49
CA PHE A 166 0.81 -2.86 21.86
C PHE A 166 1.20 -3.66 23.10
N ILE A 167 0.22 -4.10 23.88
CA ILE A 167 0.45 -5.02 25.00
C ILE A 167 -0.21 -6.35 24.64
N ILE A 168 0.61 -7.37 24.41
CA ILE A 168 0.16 -8.70 24.00
C ILE A 168 0.68 -9.68 25.04
N ASN A 169 -0.24 -10.39 25.71
CA ASN A 169 0.07 -11.32 26.79
C ASN A 169 1.00 -10.69 27.86
N GLY A 170 0.70 -9.46 28.29
CA GLY A 170 1.51 -8.68 29.23
C GLY A 170 2.79 -8.07 28.68
N SER A 171 3.31 -8.58 27.56
CA SER A 171 4.55 -8.07 26.95
C SER A 171 4.28 -6.87 26.06
N GLU A 172 5.11 -5.85 26.18
CA GLU A 172 5.07 -4.68 25.29
C GLU A 172 5.73 -4.99 23.95
N ARG A 173 4.96 -4.81 22.88
CA ARG A 173 5.33 -5.13 21.50
C ARG A 173 5.20 -3.91 20.63
N VAL A 174 6.24 -3.62 19.86
CA VAL A 174 6.28 -2.50 18.91
C VAL A 174 6.42 -3.05 17.51
N ILE A 175 5.60 -2.52 16.60
CA ILE A 175 5.74 -2.81 15.17
C ILE A 175 6.77 -1.83 14.61
N ILE A 176 7.85 -2.38 14.08
CA ILE A 176 8.95 -1.60 13.51
C ILE A 176 8.60 -1.25 12.06
N SER A 177 8.78 0.02 11.71
CA SER A 177 8.57 0.51 10.35
C SER A 177 9.44 -0.25 9.36
N GLN A 178 8.86 -0.61 8.21
CA GLN A 178 9.54 -1.40 7.19
C GLN A 178 9.87 -0.53 5.98
N GLU A 179 11.15 -0.38 5.66
CA GLU A 179 11.61 0.25 4.43
C GLU A 179 11.53 -0.76 3.28
N ASP A 180 10.63 -0.50 2.34
CA ASP A 180 10.45 -1.29 1.12
C ASP A 180 10.77 -0.41 -0.11
N LEU A 181 11.14 -1.05 -1.23
CA LEU A 181 11.16 -0.39 -2.53
C LEU A 181 9.74 0.10 -2.90
N VAL A 182 9.66 1.22 -3.60
CA VAL A 182 8.41 1.79 -4.09
C VAL A 182 7.65 0.76 -4.94
N ALA A 183 6.35 0.63 -4.67
CA ALA A 183 5.44 -0.14 -5.50
C ALA A 183 4.85 0.75 -6.59
N ASP A 184 4.28 0.13 -7.62
CA ASP A 184 3.46 0.77 -8.66
C ASP A 184 4.21 1.75 -9.57
N ARG A 185 5.54 1.82 -9.44
CA ARG A 185 6.46 2.55 -10.32
C ARG A 185 7.43 1.59 -10.99
N PRO A 186 7.72 1.75 -12.30
CA PRO A 186 8.79 1.00 -12.94
C PRO A 186 10.16 1.45 -12.45
N ILE A 187 11.05 0.48 -12.25
CA ILE A 187 12.46 0.68 -11.99
C ILE A 187 13.25 0.13 -13.18
N TYR A 188 14.01 0.99 -13.84
CA TYR A 188 14.81 0.67 -15.01
C TYR A 188 16.25 0.33 -14.63
N ASP A 189 16.78 -0.76 -15.19
CA ASP A 189 18.15 -1.20 -14.92
C ASP A 189 18.81 -1.87 -16.14
N LYS A 190 20.11 -2.11 -16.04
CA LYS A 190 20.84 -2.95 -16.98
C LYS A 190 20.41 -4.41 -16.83
N GLY A 191 20.53 -5.18 -17.90
CA GLY A 191 20.20 -6.59 -17.89
C GLY A 191 21.10 -7.40 -16.94
N ASP A 192 20.50 -8.16 -16.04
CA ASP A 192 21.22 -9.06 -15.13
C ASP A 192 21.81 -10.29 -15.85
N LYS A 193 21.28 -10.61 -17.04
CA LYS A 193 21.62 -11.81 -17.82
C LYS A 193 22.31 -11.42 -19.12
N PRO A 194 23.26 -12.22 -19.63
CA PRO A 194 23.92 -11.94 -20.90
C PRO A 194 22.95 -11.74 -22.08
N SER A 195 21.81 -12.43 -22.10
CA SER A 195 20.79 -12.35 -23.16
C SER A 195 19.90 -11.10 -23.09
N VAL A 196 19.91 -10.38 -21.97
CA VAL A 196 19.07 -9.21 -21.72
C VAL A 196 19.96 -7.97 -21.72
N ARG A 197 19.61 -6.96 -22.51
CA ARG A 197 20.38 -5.70 -22.56
C ARG A 197 19.98 -4.76 -21.43
N TYR A 198 18.68 -4.54 -21.29
CA TYR A 198 18.07 -3.70 -20.25
C TYR A 198 16.80 -4.38 -19.74
N LEU A 199 16.43 -4.07 -18.50
CA LEU A 199 15.18 -4.55 -17.91
C LEU A 199 14.47 -3.42 -17.16
N ALA A 200 13.15 -3.51 -17.11
CA ALA A 200 12.29 -2.71 -16.25
C ALA A 200 11.48 -3.65 -15.36
N LYS A 201 11.48 -3.39 -14.06
CA LYS A 201 10.71 -4.17 -13.08
C LYS A 201 9.68 -3.28 -12.40
N THR A 202 8.43 -3.70 -12.44
CA THR A 202 7.31 -3.00 -11.78
C THR A 202 6.66 -3.95 -10.79
N ILE A 203 6.80 -3.66 -9.50
CA ILE A 203 6.10 -4.39 -8.44
C ILE A 203 4.79 -3.69 -8.20
N SER A 204 3.68 -4.31 -8.59
CA SER A 204 2.36 -3.75 -8.37
C SER A 204 1.65 -4.38 -7.17
N THR A 205 1.02 -3.55 -6.34
CA THR A 205 0.24 -4.03 -5.18
C THR A 205 -1.26 -3.94 -5.47
N GLY A 206 -1.93 -5.08 -5.50
CA GLY A 206 -3.39 -5.19 -5.59
C GLY A 206 -4.05 -5.47 -4.24
N ILE A 207 -5.35 -5.77 -4.26
CA ILE A 207 -6.13 -6.15 -3.07
C ILE A 207 -5.62 -7.49 -2.51
N GLY A 208 -4.66 -7.42 -1.58
CA GLY A 208 -4.15 -8.59 -0.84
C GLY A 208 -3.11 -9.45 -1.57
N TYR A 209 -2.64 -9.05 -2.75
CA TYR A 209 -1.55 -9.73 -3.46
C TYR A 209 -0.62 -8.71 -4.13
N ARG A 210 0.64 -9.13 -4.34
CA ARG A 210 1.62 -8.37 -5.11
C ARG A 210 1.90 -9.13 -6.39
N SER A 211 1.90 -8.41 -7.51
CA SER A 211 2.24 -8.95 -8.83
C SER A 211 3.47 -8.22 -9.35
N THR A 212 4.44 -8.94 -9.89
CA THR A 212 5.59 -8.31 -10.55
C THR A 212 5.49 -8.51 -12.05
N LEU A 213 5.58 -7.40 -12.78
CA LEU A 213 5.77 -7.36 -14.22
C LEU A 213 7.23 -7.02 -14.50
N THR A 214 7.89 -7.84 -15.32
CA THR A 214 9.24 -7.58 -15.80
C THR A 214 9.18 -7.40 -17.31
N VAL A 215 9.72 -6.29 -17.82
CA VAL A 215 9.88 -6.03 -19.25
C VAL A 215 11.37 -6.05 -19.58
N GLU A 216 11.79 -6.90 -20.50
CA GLU A 216 13.19 -7.11 -20.88
C GLU A 216 13.39 -6.72 -22.35
N LEU A 217 14.43 -5.95 -22.65
CA LEU A 217 14.91 -5.75 -24.02
C LEU A 217 15.96 -6.83 -24.32
N GLY A 218 15.60 -7.76 -25.20
CA GLY A 218 16.52 -8.80 -25.66
C GLY A 218 17.60 -8.25 -26.59
N ARG A 219 18.68 -9.02 -26.78
CA ARG A 219 19.73 -8.66 -27.77
C ARG A 219 19.27 -8.77 -29.22
N ASP A 220 18.18 -9.50 -29.46
CA ASP A 220 17.44 -9.60 -30.72
C ASP A 220 16.64 -8.32 -31.04
N GLY A 221 16.59 -7.35 -30.12
CA GLY A 221 15.83 -6.10 -30.28
C GLY A 221 14.34 -6.25 -29.95
N VAL A 222 13.90 -7.42 -29.48
CA VAL A 222 12.51 -7.66 -29.09
C VAL A 222 12.30 -7.34 -27.62
N LEU A 223 11.19 -6.67 -27.33
CA LEU A 223 10.75 -6.30 -25.99
C LEU A 223 9.77 -7.35 -25.46
N TYR A 224 10.20 -8.10 -24.45
CA TYR A 224 9.42 -9.16 -23.83
C TYR A 224 8.87 -8.73 -22.48
N ALA A 225 7.57 -8.89 -22.27
CA ALA A 225 6.93 -8.76 -20.98
C ALA A 225 6.72 -10.15 -20.34
N THR A 226 6.99 -10.24 -19.05
CA THR A 226 6.85 -11.47 -18.24
C THR A 226 6.10 -11.15 -16.96
N LEU A 227 5.04 -11.91 -16.66
CA LEU A 227 4.25 -11.75 -15.46
C LEU A 227 4.62 -12.81 -14.42
N SER A 228 4.68 -12.48 -13.12
CA SER A 228 5.02 -13.48 -12.09
C SER A 228 4.02 -14.64 -12.02
N ALA A 229 2.74 -14.37 -12.29
CA ALA A 229 1.69 -15.41 -12.34
C ALA A 229 1.82 -16.35 -13.54
N MET A 230 2.55 -15.93 -14.58
CA MET A 230 2.81 -16.70 -15.79
C MET A 230 4.23 -16.36 -16.28
N PRO A 231 5.26 -17.09 -15.82
CA PRO A 231 6.67 -16.76 -16.06
C PRO A 231 7.11 -17.17 -17.47
N VAL A 232 6.39 -16.69 -18.49
CA VAL A 232 6.66 -16.91 -19.91
C VAL A 232 6.93 -15.55 -20.56
N LYS A 233 7.97 -15.49 -21.39
CA LYS A 233 8.31 -14.28 -22.17
C LYS A 233 7.33 -14.13 -23.31
N ILE A 234 6.60 -13.01 -23.35
CA ILE A 234 5.65 -12.68 -24.41
C ILE A 234 6.00 -11.31 -24.98
N PRO A 235 6.12 -11.13 -26.31
CA PRO A 235 6.28 -9.81 -26.92
C PRO A 235 5.21 -8.84 -26.42
N PHE A 236 5.62 -7.66 -25.95
CA PHE A 236 4.70 -6.71 -25.32
C PHE A 236 3.48 -6.31 -26.19
N PRO A 237 3.54 -6.22 -27.54
CA PRO A 237 2.37 -5.81 -28.33
C PRO A 237 1.21 -6.80 -28.22
N ILE A 238 1.48 -8.08 -27.94
CA ILE A 238 0.43 -9.09 -27.70
C ILE A 238 -0.40 -8.72 -26.47
N TYR A 239 0.24 -8.25 -25.39
CA TYR A 239 -0.48 -7.74 -24.22
C TYR A 239 -1.26 -6.46 -24.55
N MET A 240 -0.68 -5.54 -25.33
CA MET A 240 -1.37 -4.31 -25.75
C MET A 240 -2.64 -4.60 -26.57
N LYS A 241 -2.55 -5.54 -27.53
CA LYS A 241 -3.70 -6.03 -28.32
C LYS A 241 -4.75 -6.70 -27.43
N ALA A 242 -4.34 -7.57 -26.51
CA ALA A 242 -5.26 -8.24 -25.59
C ALA A 242 -6.00 -7.26 -24.64
N LEU A 243 -5.34 -6.17 -24.25
CA LEU A 243 -5.90 -5.11 -23.40
C LEU A 243 -6.88 -4.19 -24.16
N GLY A 244 -6.85 -4.18 -25.49
CA GLY A 244 -7.84 -3.50 -26.33
C GLY A 244 -7.27 -2.47 -27.31
N LEU A 245 -5.95 -2.41 -27.52
CA LEU A 245 -5.35 -1.60 -28.59
C LEU A 245 -5.17 -2.48 -29.84
N GLU A 246 -6.14 -2.42 -30.76
CA GLU A 246 -6.25 -3.39 -31.86
C GLU A 246 -5.28 -3.11 -33.01
N THR A 247 -5.06 -1.83 -33.35
CA THR A 247 -4.18 -1.47 -34.46
C THR A 247 -2.74 -1.29 -34.00
N ASP A 248 -1.79 -1.59 -34.88
CA ASP A 248 -0.36 -1.36 -34.59
C ASP A 248 -0.07 0.14 -34.40
N GLU A 249 -0.82 1.02 -35.06
CA GLU A 249 -0.74 2.47 -34.87
C GLU A 249 -1.12 2.87 -33.44
N ASP A 250 -2.21 2.31 -32.89
CA ASP A 250 -2.64 2.57 -31.52
C ASP A 250 -1.59 2.08 -30.52
N VAL A 251 -0.97 0.92 -30.76
CA VAL A 251 0.10 0.40 -29.89
C VAL A 251 1.30 1.34 -29.89
N VAL A 252 1.71 1.82 -31.06
CA VAL A 252 2.85 2.75 -31.21
C VAL A 252 2.55 4.09 -30.54
N LYS A 253 1.39 4.69 -30.83
CA LYS A 253 0.93 5.94 -30.21
C LYS A 253 0.72 5.80 -28.70
N ALA A 254 0.34 4.62 -28.19
CA ALA A 254 0.24 4.39 -26.76
C ALA A 254 1.61 4.35 -26.05
N VAL A 255 2.69 4.01 -26.76
CA VAL A 255 4.05 4.06 -26.22
C VAL A 255 4.60 5.49 -26.27
N SER A 256 4.73 6.10 -27.45
CA SER A 256 5.33 7.42 -27.63
C SER A 256 5.04 8.01 -29.01
N ASP A 257 5.00 9.35 -29.12
CA ASP A 257 4.90 10.08 -30.40
C ASP A 257 6.25 10.42 -31.02
N ASP A 258 7.35 10.05 -30.34
CA ASP A 258 8.71 10.31 -30.78
C ASP A 258 9.14 9.30 -31.87
N PRO A 259 9.45 9.75 -33.11
CA PRO A 259 9.82 8.86 -34.20
C PRO A 259 11.01 7.93 -33.92
N GLU A 260 11.99 8.37 -33.11
CA GLU A 260 13.15 7.53 -32.77
C GLU A 260 12.72 6.38 -31.84
N VAL A 261 11.85 6.67 -30.88
CA VAL A 261 11.31 5.64 -29.97
C VAL A 261 10.43 4.66 -30.76
N GLN A 262 9.61 5.16 -31.69
CA GLN A 262 8.73 4.33 -32.51
C GLN A 262 9.50 3.36 -33.40
N LYS A 263 10.64 3.77 -33.95
CA LYS A 263 11.49 2.92 -34.79
C LYS A 263 12.00 1.67 -34.05
N GLU A 264 12.35 1.83 -32.77
CA GLU A 264 12.83 0.73 -31.93
C GLU A 264 11.72 -0.28 -31.55
N LEU A 265 10.43 0.04 -31.81
CA LEU A 265 9.31 -0.88 -31.56
C LEU A 265 9.07 -1.85 -32.72
N LEU A 266 9.59 -1.56 -33.92
CA LEU A 266 9.34 -2.35 -35.13
C LEU A 266 9.67 -3.84 -34.98
N PRO A 267 10.82 -4.26 -34.39
CA PRO A 267 11.12 -5.68 -34.22
C PRO A 267 10.08 -6.40 -33.36
N SER A 268 9.56 -5.71 -32.34
CA SER A 268 8.56 -6.26 -31.43
C SER A 268 7.19 -6.38 -32.10
N LEU A 269 6.81 -5.43 -32.97
CA LEU A 269 5.58 -5.49 -33.76
C LEU A 269 5.63 -6.64 -34.78
N ILE A 270 6.75 -6.81 -35.50
CA ILE A 270 6.93 -7.91 -36.44
C ILE A 270 6.82 -9.26 -35.72
N ALA A 271 7.51 -9.42 -34.58
CA ALA A 271 7.44 -10.63 -33.78
C ALA A 271 6.02 -10.90 -33.26
N ALA A 272 5.28 -9.86 -32.86
CA ALA A 272 3.89 -10.01 -32.41
C ALA A 272 2.94 -10.40 -33.55
N ASN A 273 3.06 -9.78 -34.73
CA ASN A 273 2.19 -10.05 -35.88
C ASN A 273 2.36 -11.47 -36.45
N GLN A 274 3.53 -12.09 -36.26
CA GLN A 274 3.75 -13.52 -36.57
C GLN A 274 3.00 -14.46 -35.62
N ILE A 275 2.64 -13.99 -34.41
CA ILE A 275 2.01 -14.80 -33.37
C ILE A 275 0.50 -14.56 -33.31
N ALA A 276 0.10 -13.29 -33.27
CA ALA A 276 -1.29 -12.88 -33.13
C ALA A 276 -1.56 -11.60 -33.92
N ILE A 277 -2.55 -11.65 -34.80
CA ILE A 277 -2.97 -10.50 -35.62
C ILE A 277 -4.13 -9.78 -34.91
N THR A 278 -5.14 -10.54 -34.47
CA THR A 278 -6.34 -9.99 -33.84
C THR A 278 -6.28 -10.01 -32.31
N ARG A 279 -7.16 -9.25 -31.66
CA ARG A 279 -7.35 -9.27 -30.21
C ARG A 279 -7.70 -10.67 -29.69
N GLU A 280 -8.58 -11.39 -30.39
CA GLU A 280 -8.96 -12.74 -30.00
C GLU A 280 -7.78 -13.71 -30.08
N ASP A 281 -6.94 -13.61 -31.11
CA ASP A 281 -5.74 -14.45 -31.25
C ASP A 281 -4.73 -14.14 -30.13
N ALA A 282 -4.60 -12.88 -29.74
CA ALA A 282 -3.73 -12.48 -28.63
C ALA A 282 -4.22 -13.05 -27.29
N LEU A 283 -5.54 -13.00 -27.03
CA LEU A 283 -6.16 -13.59 -25.85
C LEU A 283 -6.02 -15.13 -25.85
N ASP A 284 -6.20 -15.77 -27.00
CA ASP A 284 -6.05 -17.22 -27.14
C ASP A 284 -4.59 -17.66 -26.92
N PHE A 285 -3.61 -16.88 -27.42
CA PHE A 285 -2.20 -17.16 -27.21
C PHE A 285 -1.82 -17.07 -25.73
N ILE A 286 -2.22 -16.00 -25.04
CA ILE A 286 -1.99 -15.84 -23.60
C ILE A 286 -2.70 -16.98 -22.84
N GLY A 287 -3.97 -17.24 -23.17
CA GLY A 287 -4.77 -18.30 -22.56
C GLY A 287 -4.20 -19.69 -22.77
N GLY A 288 -3.59 -19.96 -23.93
CA GLY A 288 -2.91 -21.22 -24.24
C GLY A 288 -1.64 -21.47 -23.43
N LYS A 289 -1.03 -20.44 -22.86
CA LYS A 289 0.09 -20.59 -21.91
C LYS A 289 -0.37 -20.83 -20.48
N VAL A 290 -1.56 -20.35 -20.12
CA VAL A 290 -2.14 -20.52 -18.77
C VAL A 290 -2.90 -21.84 -18.65
N ALA A 291 -3.74 -22.14 -19.63
CA ALA A 291 -4.68 -23.26 -19.65
C ALA A 291 -4.37 -24.18 -20.84
N VAL A 292 -3.24 -24.90 -20.74
CA VAL A 292 -2.76 -25.82 -21.78
C VAL A 292 -3.77 -26.94 -22.01
N GLY A 293 -4.14 -27.20 -23.27
CA GLY A 293 -5.03 -28.29 -23.65
C GLY A 293 -6.53 -28.01 -23.47
N GLN A 294 -6.92 -26.81 -23.04
CA GLN A 294 -8.33 -26.43 -22.91
C GLN A 294 -8.88 -25.83 -24.23
N PRO A 295 -10.20 -25.93 -24.49
CA PRO A 295 -10.86 -25.28 -25.62
C PRO A 295 -10.64 -23.76 -25.69
N LYS A 296 -10.67 -23.20 -26.91
CA LYS A 296 -10.49 -21.74 -27.18
C LYS A 296 -11.32 -20.82 -26.26
N PRO A 297 -12.63 -21.06 -26.02
CA PRO A 297 -13.42 -20.19 -25.14
C PRO A 297 -12.90 -20.12 -23.71
N ILE A 298 -12.50 -21.26 -23.14
CA ILE A 298 -11.97 -21.35 -21.77
C ILE A 298 -10.61 -20.65 -21.70
N ARG A 299 -9.77 -20.81 -22.72
CA ARG A 299 -8.46 -20.13 -22.78
C ARG A 299 -8.61 -18.60 -22.79
N ILE A 300 -9.53 -18.07 -23.60
CA ILE A 300 -9.82 -16.64 -23.66
C ILE A 300 -10.32 -16.13 -22.31
N GLU A 301 -11.27 -16.83 -21.67
CA GLU A 301 -11.79 -16.45 -20.35
C GLU A 301 -10.67 -16.42 -19.30
N ARG A 302 -9.79 -17.43 -19.28
CA ARG A 302 -8.64 -17.48 -18.37
C ARG A 302 -7.63 -16.37 -18.62
N ALA A 303 -7.41 -16.01 -19.89
CA ALA A 303 -6.55 -14.88 -20.24
C ALA A 303 -7.12 -13.56 -19.71
N LEU A 304 -8.43 -13.31 -19.89
CA LEU A 304 -9.11 -12.14 -19.35
C LEU A 304 -9.02 -12.08 -17.82
N GLN A 305 -9.30 -13.20 -17.13
CA GLN A 305 -9.14 -13.29 -15.68
C GLN A 305 -7.71 -12.97 -15.23
N LEU A 306 -6.70 -13.40 -15.99
CA LEU A 306 -5.31 -13.11 -15.70
C LEU A 306 -4.98 -11.62 -15.89
N LEU A 307 -5.43 -11.01 -16.99
CA LEU A 307 -5.20 -9.58 -17.26
C LEU A 307 -5.93 -8.69 -16.25
N ASP A 308 -7.16 -9.05 -15.88
CA ASP A 308 -7.97 -8.25 -14.97
C ASP A 308 -7.47 -8.38 -13.53
N ARG A 309 -7.09 -9.59 -13.08
CA ARG A 309 -6.62 -9.81 -11.71
C ARG A 309 -5.12 -9.61 -11.55
N TYR A 310 -4.26 -10.23 -12.36
CA TYR A 310 -2.82 -10.26 -12.06
C TYR A 310 -2.00 -9.21 -12.79
N PHE A 311 -2.45 -8.70 -13.94
CA PHE A 311 -1.72 -7.70 -14.70
C PHE A 311 -1.93 -6.30 -14.11
N LEU A 312 -0.86 -5.70 -13.56
CA LEU A 312 -0.83 -4.36 -12.95
C LEU A 312 -2.07 -4.05 -12.07
N PRO A 313 -2.32 -4.82 -11.01
CA PRO A 313 -3.56 -4.77 -10.23
C PRO A 313 -3.82 -3.43 -9.51
N HIS A 314 -2.78 -2.62 -9.28
CA HIS A 314 -2.93 -1.29 -8.68
C HIS A 314 -3.81 -0.32 -9.49
N LEU A 315 -3.93 -0.54 -10.80
CA LEU A 315 -4.75 0.31 -11.69
C LEU A 315 -6.24 -0.06 -11.67
N GLY A 316 -6.59 -1.15 -11.00
CA GLY A 316 -7.95 -1.67 -10.95
C GLY A 316 -8.00 -3.17 -11.22
N THR A 317 -8.98 -3.82 -10.58
CA THR A 317 -9.25 -5.26 -10.72
C THR A 317 -10.49 -5.50 -11.59
N VAL A 318 -11.43 -6.33 -11.14
CA VAL A 318 -12.67 -6.65 -11.85
C VAL A 318 -13.78 -5.74 -11.36
N VAL A 319 -14.49 -5.10 -12.29
CA VAL A 319 -15.68 -4.28 -12.06
C VAL A 319 -16.85 -4.92 -12.83
N PRO A 320 -18.08 -4.95 -12.28
CA PRO A 320 -19.25 -5.52 -12.97
C PRO A 320 -19.62 -4.82 -14.28
N ASP A 321 -19.27 -3.54 -14.41
CA ASP A 321 -19.54 -2.71 -15.60
C ASP A 321 -18.45 -2.93 -16.66
N GLU A 322 -18.83 -3.52 -17.80
CA GLU A 322 -17.92 -3.83 -18.90
C GLU A 322 -17.22 -2.60 -19.50
N LYS A 323 -17.90 -1.45 -19.53
CA LYS A 323 -17.29 -0.21 -20.08
C LYS A 323 -16.16 0.26 -19.19
N LYS A 324 -16.41 0.33 -17.88
CA LYS A 324 -15.40 0.67 -16.88
C LYS A 324 -14.28 -0.36 -16.85
N GLN A 325 -14.59 -1.64 -17.03
CA GLN A 325 -13.57 -2.69 -17.12
C GLN A 325 -12.66 -2.46 -18.32
N GLN A 326 -13.21 -2.07 -19.47
CA GLN A 326 -12.43 -1.77 -20.66
C GLN A 326 -11.55 -0.52 -20.46
N GLU A 327 -12.05 0.52 -19.78
CA GLU A 327 -11.23 1.69 -19.39
C GLU A 327 -10.04 1.30 -18.50
N ILE A 328 -10.24 0.41 -17.52
CA ILE A 328 -9.17 -0.10 -16.65
C ILE A 328 -8.11 -0.83 -17.49
N ARG A 329 -8.53 -1.66 -18.45
CA ARG A 329 -7.61 -2.38 -19.34
C ARG A 329 -6.81 -1.40 -20.21
N LEU A 330 -7.43 -0.33 -20.71
CA LEU A 330 -6.74 0.73 -21.43
C LEU A 330 -5.71 1.46 -20.54
N LYS A 331 -6.06 1.78 -19.28
CA LYS A 331 -5.09 2.35 -18.31
C LYS A 331 -3.88 1.41 -18.10
N LYS A 332 -4.12 0.10 -18.02
CA LYS A 332 -3.06 -0.92 -17.92
C LYS A 332 -2.18 -0.97 -19.19
N ALA A 333 -2.78 -0.80 -20.37
CA ALA A 333 -2.05 -0.74 -21.63
C ALA A 333 -1.17 0.51 -21.70
N LEU A 334 -1.69 1.68 -21.31
CA LEU A 334 -0.91 2.92 -21.23
C LEU A 334 0.27 2.82 -20.26
N MET A 335 0.07 2.19 -19.09
CA MET A 335 1.17 1.95 -18.16
C MET A 335 2.22 0.99 -18.74
N LEU A 336 1.82 -0.07 -19.43
CA LEU A 336 2.78 -0.93 -20.15
C LEU A 336 3.53 -0.14 -21.22
N GLY A 337 2.83 0.73 -21.97
CA GLY A 337 3.42 1.65 -22.94
C GLY A 337 4.48 2.57 -22.32
N GLN A 338 4.17 3.17 -21.17
CA GLN A 338 5.11 3.98 -20.38
C GLN A 338 6.35 3.17 -19.94
N ILE A 339 6.15 1.92 -19.48
CA ILE A 339 7.25 1.03 -19.11
C ILE A 339 8.16 0.80 -20.33
N VAL A 340 7.58 0.46 -21.46
CA VAL A 340 8.32 0.22 -22.71
C VAL A 340 9.05 1.47 -23.19
N LYS A 341 8.37 2.62 -23.22
CA LYS A 341 8.97 3.92 -23.58
C LYS A 341 10.23 4.18 -22.77
N GLY A 342 10.13 4.04 -21.45
CA GLY A 342 11.27 4.28 -20.57
C GLY A 342 12.45 3.33 -20.75
N LEU A 343 12.18 2.08 -21.17
CA LEU A 343 13.21 1.10 -21.46
C LEU A 343 13.91 1.40 -22.79
N VAL A 344 13.17 1.87 -23.79
CA VAL A 344 13.73 2.34 -25.07
C VAL A 344 14.55 3.62 -24.87
N GLU A 345 14.08 4.57 -24.05
CA GLU A 345 14.86 5.77 -23.70
C GLU A 345 16.18 5.43 -23.01
N LEU A 346 16.20 4.39 -22.17
CA LEU A 346 17.44 3.86 -21.58
C LEU A 346 18.33 3.23 -22.64
N HIS A 347 17.76 2.52 -23.63
CA HIS A 347 18.51 1.98 -24.74
C HIS A 347 19.18 3.06 -25.60
N LEU A 348 18.45 4.13 -25.91
CA LEU A 348 18.93 5.28 -26.68
C LEU A 348 19.89 6.18 -25.90
N GLY A 349 20.13 5.91 -24.61
CA GLY A 349 21.02 6.70 -23.76
C GLY A 349 20.44 8.04 -23.30
N ARG A 350 19.14 8.27 -23.50
CA ARG A 350 18.42 9.48 -23.04
C ARG A 350 18.09 9.42 -21.55
N ARG A 351 18.04 8.21 -20.98
CA ARG A 351 17.83 7.93 -19.56
C ARG A 351 19.02 7.15 -18.97
N LYS A 352 19.26 7.30 -17.68
CA LYS A 352 20.19 6.49 -16.90
C LYS A 352 19.44 5.40 -16.10
N PRO A 353 20.09 4.28 -15.73
CA PRO A 353 19.49 3.33 -14.80
C PRO A 353 19.00 4.03 -13.53
N ASP A 354 17.86 3.56 -13.00
CA ASP A 354 17.29 4.11 -11.79
C ASP A 354 18.09 3.66 -10.58
N ASP A 355 18.41 4.62 -9.72
CA ASP A 355 19.00 4.36 -8.41
C ASP A 355 17.92 3.81 -7.46
N LYS A 356 18.03 2.52 -7.12
CA LYS A 356 17.12 1.80 -6.21
C LYS A 356 17.24 2.30 -4.77
N ASP A 357 18.39 2.85 -4.40
CA ASP A 357 18.71 3.27 -3.04
C ASP A 357 18.36 4.73 -2.75
N HIS A 358 18.11 5.52 -3.80
CA HIS A 358 17.53 6.84 -3.71
C HIS A 358 16.19 6.82 -2.95
N VAL A 359 16.05 7.63 -1.89
CA VAL A 359 14.85 7.63 -1.01
C VAL A 359 13.54 7.92 -1.75
N ALA A 360 13.56 8.65 -2.87
CA ALA A 360 12.38 8.82 -3.74
C ALA A 360 11.80 7.50 -4.27
N ASN A 361 12.63 6.46 -4.40
CA ASN A 361 12.25 5.11 -4.82
C ASN A 361 12.06 4.16 -3.63
N LYS A 362 12.12 4.66 -2.39
CA LYS A 362 11.84 3.89 -1.18
C LYS A 362 10.60 4.41 -0.48
N ARG A 363 9.93 3.54 0.27
CA ARG A 363 8.76 3.87 1.09
C ARG A 363 8.90 3.21 2.45
N VAL A 364 8.57 3.96 3.49
CA VAL A 364 8.53 3.46 4.86
C VAL A 364 7.09 3.08 5.18
N ARG A 365 6.82 1.78 5.32
CA ARG A 365 5.54 1.26 5.76
C ARG A 365 5.45 1.35 7.27
N LEU A 366 4.44 2.07 7.75
CA LEU A 366 4.19 2.26 9.17
C LEU A 366 3.25 1.18 9.72
N VAL A 367 2.99 1.22 11.03
CA VAL A 367 2.04 0.32 11.70
C VAL A 367 0.72 0.20 10.95
N GLY A 368 0.10 1.31 10.54
CA GLY A 368 -1.21 1.30 9.89
C GLY A 368 -1.24 0.51 8.59
N ASP A 369 -0.21 0.62 7.76
CA ASP A 369 -0.09 -0.12 6.50
C ASP A 369 0.11 -1.62 6.75
N LEU A 370 0.95 -1.95 7.72
CA LEU A 370 1.24 -3.33 8.11
C LEU A 370 -0.03 -3.99 8.68
N MET A 371 -0.73 -3.31 9.59
CA MET A 371 -2.00 -3.76 10.17
C MET A 371 -3.10 -3.91 9.12
N THR A 372 -3.17 -3.00 8.14
CA THR A 372 -4.10 -3.12 7.00
C THR A 372 -3.84 -4.39 6.21
N GLN A 373 -2.56 -4.68 5.90
CA GLN A 373 -2.20 -5.88 5.16
C GLN A 373 -2.54 -7.15 5.94
N LEU A 374 -2.23 -7.20 7.25
CA LEU A 374 -2.55 -8.33 8.11
C LEU A 374 -4.06 -8.53 8.23
N PHE A 375 -4.79 -7.48 8.60
CA PHE A 375 -6.22 -7.55 8.81
C PHE A 375 -6.94 -7.95 7.53
N ARG A 376 -6.57 -7.41 6.36
CA ARG A 376 -7.15 -7.80 5.07
C ARG A 376 -7.03 -9.30 4.82
N THR A 377 -5.85 -9.89 5.03
CA THR A 377 -5.65 -11.33 4.83
C THR A 377 -6.45 -12.18 5.82
N VAL A 378 -6.46 -11.79 7.10
CA VAL A 378 -7.19 -12.52 8.15
C VAL A 378 -8.70 -12.39 7.97
N PHE A 379 -9.18 -11.20 7.60
CA PHE A 379 -10.59 -10.93 7.33
C PHE A 379 -11.08 -11.73 6.13
N LYS A 380 -10.29 -11.83 5.05
CA LYS A 380 -10.62 -12.71 3.92
C LYS A 380 -10.78 -14.17 4.35
N GLN A 381 -9.90 -14.69 5.21
CA GLN A 381 -10.01 -16.04 5.75
C GLN A 381 -11.27 -16.21 6.59
N PHE A 382 -11.58 -15.23 7.43
CA PHE A 382 -12.81 -15.19 8.22
C PHE A 382 -14.06 -15.24 7.34
N LEU A 383 -14.13 -14.43 6.28
CA LEU A 383 -15.26 -14.42 5.35
C LEU A 383 -15.39 -15.72 4.56
N GLN A 384 -14.28 -16.36 4.19
CA GLN A 384 -14.30 -17.68 3.54
C GLN A 384 -14.88 -18.76 4.46
N GLU A 385 -14.51 -18.75 5.75
CA GLU A 385 -15.09 -19.67 6.73
C GLU A 385 -16.57 -19.37 6.95
N LEU A 386 -16.94 -18.08 7.10
CA LEU A 386 -18.34 -17.66 7.26
C LEU A 386 -19.20 -18.13 6.09
N LYS A 387 -18.71 -17.95 4.86
CA LYS A 387 -19.35 -18.45 3.62
C LYS A 387 -19.53 -19.97 3.68
N SER A 388 -18.48 -20.73 3.99
CA SER A 388 -18.54 -22.19 4.03
C SER A 388 -19.52 -22.71 5.08
N GLN A 389 -19.59 -22.06 6.24
CA GLN A 389 -20.55 -22.43 7.29
C GLN A 389 -21.98 -22.12 6.85
N LEU A 390 -22.22 -20.94 6.26
CA LEU A 390 -23.54 -20.58 5.74
C LEU A 390 -24.06 -21.60 4.71
N GLU A 391 -23.23 -21.97 3.74
CA GLU A 391 -23.57 -22.98 2.71
C GLU A 391 -23.93 -24.34 3.32
N LYS A 392 -23.17 -24.79 4.33
CA LYS A 392 -23.44 -26.07 5.03
C LYS A 392 -24.75 -26.08 5.78
N TYR A 393 -25.12 -24.96 6.42
CA TYR A 393 -26.38 -24.86 7.15
C TYR A 393 -27.57 -24.77 6.19
N TYR A 394 -27.42 -23.97 5.13
CA TYR A 394 -28.44 -23.82 4.10
C TYR A 394 -28.72 -25.15 3.37
N ALA A 395 -27.68 -25.92 3.05
CA ALA A 395 -27.82 -27.26 2.48
C ALA A 395 -28.57 -28.25 3.38
N ARG A 396 -28.67 -27.99 4.69
CA ARG A 396 -29.47 -28.76 5.65
C ARG A 396 -30.91 -28.22 5.80
N GLY A 397 -31.32 -27.27 4.97
CA GLY A 397 -32.65 -26.65 5.00
C GLY A 397 -32.86 -25.70 6.17
N ARG A 398 -31.80 -25.13 6.76
CA ARG A 398 -31.89 -24.18 7.88
C ARG A 398 -31.20 -22.87 7.51
N ILE A 399 -31.86 -21.76 7.82
CA ILE A 399 -31.26 -20.42 7.75
C ILE A 399 -30.76 -20.08 9.16
N PRO A 400 -29.43 -20.06 9.40
CA PRO A 400 -28.91 -19.77 10.73
C PRO A 400 -28.89 -18.26 11.00
N HIS A 401 -28.97 -17.86 12.27
CA HIS A 401 -28.53 -16.54 12.71
C HIS A 401 -27.03 -16.40 12.44
N ILE A 402 -26.60 -15.25 11.90
CA ILE A 402 -25.20 -15.04 11.50
C ILE A 402 -24.29 -15.19 12.73
N GLN A 403 -24.73 -14.69 13.88
CA GLN A 403 -23.99 -14.83 15.14
C GLN A 403 -23.64 -16.28 15.52
N THR A 404 -24.46 -17.26 15.11
CA THR A 404 -24.25 -18.68 15.46
C THR A 404 -23.20 -19.39 14.61
N ILE A 405 -22.97 -18.90 13.39
CA ILE A 405 -22.00 -19.50 12.43
C ILE A 405 -20.64 -18.80 12.48
N VAL A 406 -20.59 -17.59 13.04
CA VAL A 406 -19.38 -16.78 13.16
C VAL A 406 -18.39 -17.43 14.13
N ARG A 407 -17.11 -17.45 13.73
CA ARG A 407 -15.99 -17.91 14.56
C ARG A 407 -15.05 -16.75 14.87
N PRO A 408 -15.24 -16.05 16.01
CA PRO A 408 -14.46 -14.86 16.33
C PRO A 408 -12.95 -15.12 16.51
N ASP A 409 -12.59 -16.33 16.92
CA ASP A 409 -11.21 -16.72 17.22
C ASP A 409 -10.28 -16.63 16.01
N ILE A 410 -10.81 -16.75 14.79
CA ILE A 410 -10.02 -16.65 13.56
C ILE A 410 -9.32 -15.29 13.48
N ILE A 411 -10.04 -14.22 13.80
CA ILE A 411 -9.47 -12.86 13.76
C ILE A 411 -8.57 -12.64 14.96
N THR A 412 -9.09 -12.89 16.17
CA THR A 412 -8.39 -12.64 17.43
C THR A 412 -7.04 -13.36 17.47
N GLU A 413 -7.02 -14.66 17.20
CA GLU A 413 -5.83 -15.48 17.37
C GLU A 413 -4.79 -15.19 16.30
N ARG A 414 -5.19 -15.02 15.03
CA ARG A 414 -4.26 -14.69 13.94
C ARG A 414 -3.60 -13.34 14.15
N VAL A 415 -4.36 -12.33 14.56
CA VAL A 415 -3.80 -10.98 14.82
C VAL A 415 -2.89 -11.01 16.05
N ARG A 416 -3.32 -11.65 17.14
CA ARG A 416 -2.53 -11.81 18.37
C ARG A 416 -1.23 -12.57 18.11
N GLN A 417 -1.27 -13.68 17.37
CA GLN A 417 -0.11 -14.50 17.04
C GLN A 417 0.89 -13.74 16.16
N ALA A 418 0.41 -12.99 15.16
CA ALA A 418 1.27 -12.18 14.29
C ALA A 418 2.02 -11.10 15.09
N LEU A 419 1.35 -10.45 16.04
CA LEU A 419 1.96 -9.44 16.92
C LEU A 419 2.89 -10.05 17.98
N ALA A 420 2.56 -11.22 18.51
CA ALA A 420 3.38 -11.90 19.52
C ALA A 420 4.66 -12.50 18.93
N THR A 421 4.60 -13.05 17.72
CA THR A 421 5.75 -13.72 17.08
C THR A 421 6.55 -12.80 16.16
N GLY A 422 5.94 -11.73 15.65
CA GLY A 422 6.55 -10.87 14.64
C GLY A 422 6.60 -11.47 13.23
N ASN A 423 5.96 -12.62 13.03
CA ASN A 423 5.77 -13.21 11.71
C ASN A 423 4.53 -12.58 11.05
N TRP A 424 4.74 -11.96 9.89
CA TRP A 424 3.72 -11.21 9.18
C TRP A 424 3.31 -11.91 7.88
N VAL A 425 2.21 -11.43 7.30
CA VAL A 425 1.73 -11.88 6.00
C VAL A 425 2.75 -11.57 4.89
N GLY A 426 2.89 -12.49 3.93
CA GLY A 426 3.84 -12.36 2.83
C GLY A 426 5.29 -12.73 3.16
N GLY A 427 5.50 -13.54 4.21
CA GLY A 427 6.83 -14.09 4.55
C GLY A 427 7.76 -13.12 5.26
N LYS A 428 7.28 -11.94 5.66
CA LYS A 428 8.08 -10.98 6.44
C LYS A 428 8.19 -11.44 7.89
N THR A 429 9.39 -11.36 8.46
CA THR A 429 9.68 -11.75 9.84
C THR A 429 10.28 -10.57 10.61
N GLY A 430 10.14 -10.59 11.94
CA GLY A 430 10.68 -9.54 12.82
C GLY A 430 9.98 -8.18 12.70
N VAL A 431 8.74 -8.17 12.20
CA VAL A 431 7.93 -6.95 12.05
C VAL A 431 7.50 -6.41 13.41
N SER A 432 7.07 -7.29 14.32
CA SER A 432 6.80 -6.97 15.72
C SER A 432 7.95 -7.45 16.59
N GLN A 433 8.43 -6.59 17.49
CA GLN A 433 9.53 -6.85 18.40
C GLN A 433 9.15 -6.45 19.82
N ILE A 434 9.84 -7.00 20.82
CA ILE A 434 9.68 -6.56 22.21
C ILE A 434 10.24 -5.14 22.30
N LEU A 435 9.49 -4.25 22.95
CA LEU A 435 9.92 -2.87 23.16
C LEU A 435 11.11 -2.82 24.13
N ASP A 436 12.18 -2.13 23.75
CA ASP A 436 13.32 -1.92 24.64
C ASP A 436 13.01 -0.84 25.69
N ARG A 437 13.02 -1.26 26.95
CA ARG A 437 12.78 -0.43 28.15
C ARG A 437 14.04 -0.21 29.00
N THR A 438 15.23 -0.46 28.45
CA THR A 438 16.50 -0.28 29.19
C THR A 438 16.64 1.15 29.75
N ASN A 439 16.27 2.15 28.98
CA ASN A 439 16.17 3.55 29.41
C ASN A 439 15.17 4.32 28.52
N TYR A 440 14.88 5.57 28.88
CA TYR A 440 13.92 6.41 28.16
C TYR A 440 14.28 6.65 26.69
N LEU A 441 15.57 6.85 26.40
CA LEU A 441 16.06 7.10 25.03
C LEU A 441 15.98 5.83 24.17
N SER A 442 16.27 4.66 24.73
CA SER A 442 16.15 3.36 24.05
C SER A 442 14.72 3.16 23.54
N THR A 443 13.70 3.46 24.35
CA THR A 443 12.29 3.37 23.93
C THR A 443 12.01 4.30 22.75
N LEU A 444 12.49 5.55 22.81
CA LEU A 444 12.29 6.51 21.73
C LEU A 444 12.99 6.08 20.42
N SER A 445 14.24 5.63 20.52
CA SER A 445 15.00 5.08 19.38
C SER A 445 14.24 3.92 18.75
N TYR A 446 13.74 2.98 19.57
CA TYR A 446 13.00 1.82 19.09
C TYR A 446 11.72 2.19 18.32
N LEU A 447 10.97 3.19 18.80
CA LEU A 447 9.74 3.67 18.14
C LEU A 447 10.01 4.38 16.80
N ARG A 448 11.21 4.93 16.61
CA ARG A 448 11.63 5.66 15.40
C ARG A 448 12.44 4.82 14.41
N ARG A 449 12.64 3.54 14.71
CA ARG A 449 13.40 2.61 13.90
C ARG A 449 12.69 2.29 12.59
N ALA A 450 13.46 2.26 11.51
CA ALA A 450 13.08 1.79 10.19
C ALA A 450 14.04 0.65 9.76
N VAL A 451 13.47 -0.48 9.35
CA VAL A 451 14.23 -1.68 9.00
C VAL A 451 13.99 -2.01 7.54
N SER A 452 15.08 -2.19 6.79
CA SER A 452 15.03 -2.69 5.42
C SER A 452 14.58 -4.15 5.37
N SER A 453 13.73 -4.49 4.41
CA SER A 453 13.26 -5.87 4.19
C SER A 453 14.28 -6.79 3.48
N LEU A 454 15.49 -6.31 3.21
CA LEU A 454 16.56 -7.07 2.58
C LEU A 454 17.15 -8.16 3.49
N SER A 455 17.83 -9.13 2.86
CA SER A 455 18.49 -10.20 3.60
C SER A 455 19.68 -9.68 4.40
N ARG A 456 19.80 -10.11 5.64
CA ARG A 456 20.93 -9.75 6.52
C ARG A 456 22.22 -10.50 6.17
N THR A 457 22.09 -11.68 5.55
CA THR A 457 23.22 -12.56 5.23
C THR A 457 23.90 -12.19 3.92
N GLN A 458 23.18 -11.53 3.01
CA GLN A 458 23.73 -11.13 1.72
C GLN A 458 24.48 -9.79 1.82
N PRO A 459 25.63 -9.66 1.12
CA PRO A 459 26.38 -8.42 1.09
C PRO A 459 25.72 -7.42 0.14
N HIS A 460 24.82 -6.61 0.67
CA HIS A 460 24.17 -5.51 -0.06
C HIS A 460 24.97 -4.21 0.10
N PHE A 461 26.10 -4.06 -0.61
CA PHE A 461 26.99 -2.91 -0.44
C PHE A 461 26.28 -1.56 -0.67
N GLU A 462 25.69 -1.36 -1.85
CA GLU A 462 25.00 -0.11 -2.21
C GLU A 462 23.83 0.24 -1.24
N ALA A 463 23.08 -0.78 -0.80
CA ALA A 463 21.95 -0.56 0.11
C ALA A 463 22.37 -0.22 1.56
N ARG A 464 23.56 -0.68 1.98
CA ARG A 464 24.12 -0.42 3.32
C ARG A 464 24.81 0.93 3.38
N ASP A 465 25.30 1.44 2.27
CA ASP A 465 25.97 2.73 2.20
C ASP A 465 25.05 3.90 2.58
N LEU A 466 25.67 4.94 3.13
CA LEU A 466 24.98 6.17 3.45
C LEU A 466 24.68 6.95 2.16
N HIS A 467 23.45 6.82 1.68
CA HIS A 467 23.02 7.50 0.48
C HIS A 467 22.75 9.01 0.77
N PRO A 468 23.24 9.97 -0.04
CA PRO A 468 23.09 11.41 0.22
C PRO A 468 21.64 11.88 0.40
N THR A 469 20.69 11.23 -0.25
CA THR A 469 19.27 11.58 -0.16
C THR A 469 18.63 11.21 1.17
N GLN A 470 19.33 10.45 2.01
CA GLN A 470 18.93 10.18 3.39
C GLN A 470 19.07 11.40 4.30
N TRP A 471 19.80 12.45 3.87
CA TRP A 471 19.98 13.69 4.62
C TRP A 471 18.65 14.29 5.08
N GLY A 472 18.54 14.52 6.39
CA GLY A 472 17.34 15.08 7.03
C GLY A 472 16.14 14.12 7.11
N ARG A 473 16.26 12.88 6.62
CA ARG A 473 15.19 11.87 6.63
C ARG A 473 15.53 10.70 7.54
N LEU A 474 16.76 10.19 7.44
CA LEU A 474 17.30 9.13 8.29
C LEU A 474 18.54 9.66 9.02
N CYS A 475 18.80 9.11 10.20
CA CYS A 475 19.99 9.41 10.97
C CYS A 475 21.21 8.75 10.30
N ALA A 476 22.26 9.53 10.06
CA ALA A 476 23.50 9.05 9.43
C ALA A 476 24.36 8.20 10.37
N VAL A 477 24.17 8.34 11.69
CA VAL A 477 25.02 7.71 12.72
C VAL A 477 24.32 6.52 13.38
N GLU A 478 23.00 6.60 13.59
CA GLU A 478 22.26 5.65 14.40
C GLU A 478 21.89 4.38 13.62
N THR A 479 22.91 3.53 13.42
CA THR A 479 22.81 2.17 12.89
C THR A 479 23.49 1.22 13.88
N PRO A 480 22.92 0.03 14.15
CA PRO A 480 23.60 -0.98 14.95
C PRO A 480 24.81 -1.55 14.21
N GLU A 481 25.79 -2.02 14.96
CA GLU A 481 26.96 -2.75 14.44
C GLU A 481 26.60 -4.19 14.00
N GLY A 482 27.54 -4.84 13.30
CA GLY A 482 27.40 -6.23 12.86
C GLY A 482 26.54 -6.40 11.59
N GLN A 483 25.78 -7.49 11.50
CA GLN A 483 25.04 -7.83 10.27
C GLN A 483 23.94 -6.83 9.90
N ASN A 484 23.46 -6.06 10.88
CA ASN A 484 22.38 -5.10 10.71
C ASN A 484 22.86 -3.71 10.25
N VAL A 485 24.18 -3.51 10.13
CA VAL A 485 24.75 -2.22 9.73
C VAL A 485 24.20 -1.77 8.38
N GLY A 486 23.66 -0.55 8.32
CA GLY A 486 23.08 0.02 7.12
C GLY A 486 21.74 -0.58 6.68
N LEU A 487 21.24 -1.63 7.34
CA LEU A 487 19.90 -2.19 7.08
C LEU A 487 18.87 -1.77 8.13
N VAL A 488 19.33 -1.48 9.35
CA VAL A 488 18.52 -0.93 10.43
C VAL A 488 18.92 0.51 10.63
N LYS A 489 17.99 1.44 10.43
CA LYS A 489 18.21 2.88 10.50
C LYS A 489 17.17 3.51 11.41
N ASN A 490 17.37 4.77 11.77
CA ASN A 490 16.41 5.55 12.54
C ASN A 490 16.00 6.80 11.80
N LEU A 491 14.76 7.25 11.99
CA LEU A 491 14.26 8.49 11.42
C LEU A 491 14.99 9.70 12.03
N ALA A 492 15.42 10.64 11.19
CA ALA A 492 15.99 11.91 11.64
C ALA A 492 14.97 12.73 12.44
N LEU A 493 15.42 13.58 13.36
CA LEU A 493 14.56 14.27 14.33
C LEU A 493 13.32 14.95 13.72
N LEU A 494 13.51 15.68 12.62
CA LEU A 494 12.48 16.46 11.93
C LEU A 494 11.79 15.69 10.78
N ALA A 495 12.05 14.40 10.62
CA ALA A 495 11.44 13.60 9.57
C ALA A 495 9.95 13.35 9.87
N GLU A 496 9.08 13.77 8.96
CA GLU A 496 7.65 13.42 8.95
C GLU A 496 7.38 12.36 7.88
N VAL A 497 6.70 11.29 8.26
CA VAL A 497 6.24 10.25 7.33
C VAL A 497 4.82 10.59 6.92
N THR A 498 4.58 10.67 5.61
CA THR A 498 3.28 11.04 5.04
C THR A 498 2.23 9.96 5.27
N THR A 499 1.00 10.37 5.55
CA THR A 499 -0.20 9.52 5.49
C THR A 499 -0.87 9.64 4.13
N GLY A 500 -1.55 8.58 3.67
CA GLY A 500 -2.19 8.56 2.35
C GLY A 500 -3.30 9.61 2.19
N VAL A 501 -3.46 10.08 0.96
CA VAL A 501 -4.54 10.96 0.49
C VAL A 501 -5.25 10.23 -0.66
N ASP A 502 -6.51 10.56 -0.90
CA ASP A 502 -7.23 9.99 -2.04
C ASP A 502 -6.57 10.43 -3.36
N GLU A 503 -6.35 9.48 -4.27
CA GLU A 503 -5.71 9.75 -5.55
C GLU A 503 -6.69 10.43 -6.51
N ASP A 504 -7.97 10.08 -6.44
CA ASP A 504 -9.00 10.57 -7.35
C ASP A 504 -9.20 12.09 -7.20
N GLU A 505 -9.17 12.60 -5.96
CA GLU A 505 -9.25 14.05 -5.69
C GLU A 505 -8.10 14.83 -6.34
N VAL A 506 -6.89 14.26 -6.28
CA VAL A 506 -5.68 14.87 -6.85
C VAL A 506 -5.68 14.77 -8.37
N GLU A 507 -6.14 13.65 -8.92
CA GLU A 507 -6.28 13.46 -10.37
C GLU A 507 -7.27 14.49 -10.94
N GLN A 508 -8.44 14.66 -10.33
CA GLN A 508 -9.43 15.65 -10.75
C GLN A 508 -8.89 17.08 -10.66
N LEU A 509 -8.15 17.41 -9.60
CA LEU A 509 -7.50 18.72 -9.47
C LEU A 509 -6.53 18.98 -10.63
N LEU A 510 -5.71 17.99 -10.99
CA LEU A 510 -4.74 18.13 -12.09
C LEU A 510 -5.43 18.28 -13.45
N LEU A 511 -6.51 17.54 -13.69
CA LEU A 511 -7.33 17.70 -14.90
C LEU A 511 -7.95 19.11 -14.97
N ASN A 512 -8.49 19.62 -13.86
CA ASN A 512 -9.05 20.97 -13.78
C ASN A 512 -8.00 22.07 -13.98
N LEU A 513 -6.73 21.80 -13.66
CA LEU A 513 -5.61 22.72 -13.88
C LEU A 513 -5.05 22.67 -15.32
N GLY A 514 -5.70 21.94 -16.23
CA GLY A 514 -5.35 21.94 -17.65
C GLY A 514 -4.48 20.76 -18.11
N VAL A 515 -4.35 19.70 -17.31
CA VAL A 515 -3.70 18.47 -17.76
C VAL A 515 -4.61 17.75 -18.76
N VAL A 516 -4.12 17.56 -19.99
CA VAL A 516 -4.86 16.87 -21.05
C VAL A 516 -4.56 15.37 -20.99
N PRO A 517 -5.58 14.49 -20.93
CA PRO A 517 -5.38 13.04 -20.91
C PRO A 517 -4.51 12.54 -22.07
N VAL A 518 -3.68 11.51 -21.82
CA VAL A 518 -2.63 11.05 -22.74
C VAL A 518 -3.15 10.81 -24.16
N LEU A 519 -4.16 9.96 -24.34
CA LEU A 519 -4.66 9.59 -25.67
C LEU A 519 -5.13 10.82 -26.46
N LYS A 520 -5.90 11.69 -25.80
CA LYS A 520 -6.40 12.94 -26.40
C LYS A 520 -5.25 13.89 -26.75
N ALA A 521 -4.29 14.06 -25.84
CA ALA A 521 -3.13 14.91 -26.07
C ALA A 521 -2.30 14.45 -27.28
N ARG A 522 -2.15 13.14 -27.47
CA ARG A 522 -1.40 12.55 -28.59
C ARG A 522 -2.15 12.66 -29.92
N GLU A 523 -3.46 12.48 -29.92
CA GLU A 523 -4.30 12.69 -31.11
C GLU A 523 -4.30 14.15 -31.57
N GLU A 524 -4.39 15.09 -30.63
CA GLU A 524 -4.42 16.54 -30.90
C GLU A 524 -3.01 17.12 -31.11
N GLY A 525 -1.95 16.32 -30.98
CA GLY A 525 -0.56 16.77 -31.13
C GLY A 525 -0.14 17.81 -30.08
N VAL A 526 -0.73 17.74 -28.88
CA VAL A 526 -0.45 18.67 -27.78
C VAL A 526 0.95 18.39 -27.24
N GLY A 527 1.87 19.29 -27.59
CA GLY A 527 3.22 19.30 -27.02
C GLY A 527 3.22 19.76 -25.56
N GLY A 528 4.24 19.35 -24.81
CA GLY A 528 4.40 19.73 -23.41
C GLY A 528 5.21 18.73 -22.61
N ALA A 529 5.05 18.79 -21.28
CA ALA A 529 5.64 17.81 -20.39
C ALA A 529 4.62 16.77 -19.94
N GLU A 530 5.10 15.53 -19.81
CA GLU A 530 4.33 14.43 -19.23
C GLU A 530 4.15 14.63 -17.72
N VAL A 531 2.91 14.48 -17.27
CA VAL A 531 2.53 14.61 -15.86
C VAL A 531 2.26 13.22 -15.30
N TYR A 532 2.93 12.89 -14.19
CA TYR A 532 2.84 11.60 -13.53
C TYR A 532 2.21 11.75 -12.14
N LEU A 533 1.23 10.90 -11.84
CA LEU A 533 0.62 10.78 -10.52
C LEU A 533 0.91 9.38 -9.97
N ASN A 534 1.58 9.29 -8.82
CA ASN A 534 1.99 8.02 -8.19
C ASN A 534 2.73 7.03 -9.11
N GLY A 535 3.38 7.51 -10.17
CA GLY A 535 4.10 6.68 -11.15
C GLY A 535 3.30 6.35 -12.42
N ARG A 536 2.00 6.66 -12.45
CA ARG A 536 1.12 6.54 -13.63
C ARG A 536 1.14 7.83 -14.44
N LEU A 537 1.32 7.71 -15.75
CA LEU A 537 1.16 8.83 -16.68
C LEU A 537 -0.33 9.22 -16.78
N ILE A 538 -0.69 10.41 -16.29
CA ILE A 538 -2.08 10.90 -16.33
C ILE A 538 -2.37 11.73 -17.59
N GLY A 539 -1.37 12.43 -18.11
CA GLY A 539 -1.57 13.34 -19.23
C GLY A 539 -0.36 14.18 -19.56
N ILE A 540 -0.57 15.15 -20.45
CA ILE A 540 0.43 16.12 -20.91
C ILE A 540 -0.07 17.52 -20.56
N HIS A 541 0.85 18.38 -20.13
CA HIS A 541 0.55 19.78 -19.88
C HIS A 541 1.47 20.68 -20.73
N PRO A 542 0.92 21.65 -21.49
CA PRO A 542 1.71 22.50 -22.38
C PRO A 542 2.68 23.42 -21.63
N SER A 543 2.27 23.94 -20.47
CA SER A 543 3.05 24.86 -19.63
C SER A 543 3.41 24.25 -18.27
N PRO A 544 4.42 23.37 -18.17
CA PRO A 544 4.72 22.64 -16.92
C PRO A 544 5.13 23.54 -15.76
N GLU A 545 5.83 24.64 -16.02
CA GLU A 545 6.28 25.56 -14.97
C GLU A 545 5.10 26.26 -14.28
N GLU A 546 4.09 26.65 -15.06
CA GLU A 546 2.86 27.25 -14.55
C GLU A 546 2.10 26.26 -13.66
N LEU A 547 1.93 25.01 -14.12
CA LEU A 547 1.29 23.95 -13.34
C LEU A 547 2.00 23.76 -11.98
N VAL A 548 3.33 23.67 -11.99
CA VAL A 548 4.13 23.50 -10.77
C VAL A 548 3.98 24.69 -9.83
N ASN A 549 4.00 25.92 -10.35
CA ASN A 549 3.85 27.13 -9.55
C ASN A 549 2.46 27.27 -8.95
N THR A 550 1.42 26.95 -9.72
CA THR A 550 0.02 26.96 -9.27
C THR A 550 -0.21 25.93 -8.18
N VAL A 551 0.23 24.68 -8.37
CA VAL A 551 0.13 23.62 -7.34
C VAL A 551 0.88 24.02 -6.07
N ARG A 552 2.08 24.59 -6.19
CA ARG A 552 2.83 25.10 -5.03
C ARG A 552 2.12 26.26 -4.34
N GLY A 553 1.48 27.14 -5.12
CA GLY A 553 0.69 28.27 -4.62
C GLY A 553 -0.53 27.82 -3.82
N LEU A 554 -1.33 26.90 -4.39
CA LEU A 554 -2.49 26.30 -3.71
C LEU A 554 -2.08 25.64 -2.39
N ARG A 555 -1.01 24.84 -2.41
CA ARG A 555 -0.46 24.20 -1.21
C ARG A 555 -0.06 25.22 -0.13
N ARG A 556 0.57 26.35 -0.51
CA ARG A 556 0.96 27.41 0.45
C ARG A 556 -0.26 28.14 1.04
N GLN A 557 -1.37 28.18 0.31
CA GLN A 557 -2.64 28.76 0.77
C GLN A 557 -3.47 27.77 1.62
N GLY A 558 -3.06 26.50 1.70
CA GLY A 558 -3.82 25.45 2.39
C GLY A 558 -5.09 25.03 1.64
N LYS A 559 -5.11 25.19 0.31
CA LYS A 559 -6.21 24.79 -0.58
C LYS A 559 -5.95 23.44 -1.22
#